data_AF-A0A737NTJ5-F1
#
_entry.id   AF-A0A737NTJ5-F1
#
_cell.length_a   1.000
_cell.length_b   1.000
_cell.length_c   1.000
_cell.angle_alpha   90.00
_cell.angle_beta   90.00
_cell.angle_gamma   90.00
#
_symmetry.space_group_name_H-M   'P 1'
#
loop_
_entity.id
_entity.type
_entity.pdbx_description
1 polymer ?
#
loop_
_entity_poly.entity_id
_entity_poly.type
_entity_poly.pdbx_seq_one_letter_code
_entity_poly.pdbx_strand_id
1 'polypeptide(L)'
;MKTDRKRGRIELNHEERRDISIQFRVNKAEFEYLKSLVEASGLERGHYIRKEILNSEPVIKRKMPEFEQSLYREIQHQGNNINQIAKRLNANEDFKQSVAAEANFAIKQLRKRILRACEVYAV
;
A
#
# COMPACT_ATOMS: atom_id res chain seq x y z
N MET A 1 -39.96 33.81 12.88
CA MET A 1 -38.53 33.73 13.22
C MET A 1 -38.34 34.13 14.67
N LYS A 2 -37.93 33.19 15.54
CA LYS A 2 -37.57 33.49 16.93
C LYS A 2 -36.13 33.02 17.15
N THR A 3 -35.24 33.98 17.35
CA THR A 3 -33.84 33.76 17.71
C THR A 3 -33.75 33.57 19.21
N ASP A 4 -33.68 32.31 19.65
CA ASP A 4 -33.52 31.99 21.06
C ASP A 4 -32.03 31.87 21.40
N ARG A 5 -31.45 32.95 21.92
CA ARG A 5 -30.16 32.91 22.61
C ARG A 5 -30.33 33.51 23.99
N LYS A 6 -30.54 32.68 25.01
CA LYS A 6 -30.40 33.09 26.42
C LYS A 6 -29.66 32.04 27.25
N ARG A 7 -28.32 32.13 27.17
CA ARG A 7 -27.35 31.87 28.25
C ARG A 7 -27.44 30.49 28.95
N GLY A 8 -26.72 29.53 28.39
CA GLY A 8 -26.33 28.24 28.98
C GLY A 8 -25.20 27.60 28.17
N ARG A 9 -24.52 26.58 28.73
CA ARG A 9 -23.60 25.73 27.94
C ARG A 9 -24.41 25.13 26.81
N ILE A 10 -24.03 25.40 25.56
CA ILE A 10 -24.69 24.79 24.39
C ILE A 10 -24.54 23.27 24.55
N GLU A 11 -25.66 22.58 24.67
CA GLU A 11 -25.70 21.13 24.60
C GLU A 11 -25.48 20.74 23.15
N LEU A 12 -24.20 20.56 22.79
CA LEU A 12 -23.82 19.95 21.52
C LEU A 12 -24.42 18.54 21.46
N ASN A 13 -24.97 18.17 20.30
CA ASN A 13 -25.48 16.82 20.07
C ASN A 13 -24.33 15.80 20.23
N HIS A 14 -24.65 14.54 20.53
CA HIS A 14 -23.64 13.50 20.75
C HIS A 14 -22.70 13.34 19.54
N GLU A 15 -23.18 13.61 18.33
CA GLU A 15 -22.40 13.59 17.09
C GLU A 15 -21.40 14.76 16.94
N GLU A 16 -21.66 15.90 17.59
CA GLU A 16 -20.79 17.09 17.54
C GLU A 16 -19.85 17.16 18.76
N ARG A 17 -20.14 16.38 19.80
CA ARG A 17 -19.33 16.29 21.01
C ARG A 17 -18.06 15.52 20.74
N ARG A 18 -16.93 16.09 21.18
CA ARG A 18 -15.60 15.47 21.12
C ARG A 18 -15.34 14.76 22.45
N ASP A 19 -16.04 13.65 22.69
CA ASP A 19 -15.98 12.85 23.92
C ASP A 19 -15.02 11.65 23.83
N ILE A 20 -14.55 11.30 22.63
CA ILE A 20 -13.56 10.24 22.43
C ILE A 20 -12.15 10.74 22.76
N SER A 21 -11.48 10.05 23.69
CA SER A 21 -10.08 10.30 24.06
C SER A 21 -9.14 9.31 23.37
N ILE A 22 -8.09 9.80 22.72
CA ILE A 22 -7.05 8.99 22.08
C ILE A 22 -5.78 9.12 22.92
N GLN A 23 -5.28 8.00 23.42
CA GLN A 23 -4.04 7.93 24.17
C GLN A 23 -2.99 7.15 23.39
N PHE A 24 -1.80 7.73 23.22
CA PHE A 24 -0.65 7.05 22.66
C PHE A 24 0.61 7.47 23.43
N ARG A 25 1.61 6.59 23.44
CA ARG A 25 2.89 6.85 24.08
C ARG A 25 3.86 7.41 23.04
N VAL A 26 4.61 8.42 23.43
CA VAL A 26 5.68 9.03 22.63
C VAL A 26 7.01 8.91 23.35
N ASN A 27 8.10 8.88 22.59
CA ASN A 27 9.44 9.01 23.14
C ASN A 27 9.78 10.49 23.44
N LYS A 28 10.92 10.76 24.08
CA LYS A 28 11.33 12.13 24.45
C LYS A 28 11.55 13.04 23.23
N ALA A 29 12.15 12.53 22.17
CA ALA A 29 12.45 13.30 20.96
C ALA A 29 11.16 13.67 20.19
N GLU A 30 10.22 12.74 20.08
CA GLU A 30 8.89 12.96 19.49
C GLU A 30 8.11 14.00 20.29
N PHE A 31 8.22 13.99 21.62
CA PHE A 31 7.57 14.95 22.48
C PHE A 31 8.14 16.37 22.30
N GLU A 32 9.46 16.52 22.25
CA GLU A 32 10.12 17.80 21.99
C GLU A 32 9.77 18.36 20.61
N TYR A 33 9.74 17.50 19.60
CA TYR A 33 9.33 17.87 18.25
C TYR A 33 7.85 18.30 18.19
N LEU A 34 6.95 17.56 18.84
CA LEU A 34 5.55 17.97 18.93
C LEU A 34 5.40 19.33 19.63
N LYS A 35 6.21 19.58 20.67
CA LYS A 35 6.18 20.85 21.39
C LYS A 35 6.60 22.03 20.50
N SER A 36 7.67 21.88 19.71
CA SER A 36 8.12 22.95 18.80
C SER A 36 7.09 23.24 17.70
N LEU A 37 6.43 22.21 17.16
CA LEU A 37 5.35 22.36 16.17
C LEU A 37 4.12 23.10 16.73
N VAL A 38 3.77 22.80 17.97
CA VAL A 38 2.65 23.44 18.67
C VAL A 38 2.98 24.91 18.95
N GLU A 39 4.20 25.21 19.42
CA GLU A 39 4.69 26.58 19.62
C GLU A 39 4.71 27.38 18.31
N ALA A 40 5.19 26.78 17.21
CA ALA A 40 5.22 27.43 15.90
C ALA A 40 3.83 27.68 15.32
N SER A 41 2.86 26.80 15.60
CA SER A 41 1.48 26.92 15.09
C SER A 41 0.60 27.85 15.92
N GLY A 42 0.97 28.15 17.17
CA GLY A 42 0.16 28.96 18.09
C GLY A 42 -1.17 28.30 18.50
N LEU A 43 -1.35 27.01 18.22
CA LEU A 43 -2.57 26.25 18.50
C LEU A 43 -2.42 25.46 19.80
N GLU A 44 -3.55 25.10 20.41
CA GLU A 44 -3.54 24.11 21.48
C GLU A 44 -3.13 22.75 20.92
N ARG A 45 -2.32 21.97 21.66
CA ARG A 45 -1.83 20.64 21.27
C ARG A 45 -2.90 19.74 20.64
N GLY A 46 -4.07 19.65 21.25
CA GLY A 46 -5.18 18.83 20.75
C GLY A 46 -5.81 19.37 19.46
N HIS A 47 -5.76 20.68 19.23
CA HIS A 47 -6.20 21.27 17.97
C HIS A 47 -5.19 21.01 16.86
N TYR A 48 -3.89 21.16 17.16
CA TYR A 48 -2.80 20.87 16.22
C TYR A 48 -2.84 19.42 15.74
N ILE A 49 -2.84 18.45 16.67
CA ILE A 49 -2.88 17.02 16.34
C ILE A 49 -4.13 16.68 15.51
N ARG A 50 -5.29 17.24 15.86
CA ARG A 50 -6.53 17.00 15.11
C ARG A 50 -6.44 17.53 13.68
N LYS A 51 -5.90 18.74 13.50
CA LYS A 51 -5.72 19.35 12.18
C LYS A 51 -4.80 18.50 11.32
N GLU A 52 -3.68 18.04 11.86
CA GLU A 52 -2.73 17.18 11.15
C GLU A 52 -3.34 15.82 10.79
N ILE A 53 -4.04 15.15 11.72
CA ILE A 53 -4.67 13.85 11.44
C ILE A 53 -5.78 13.96 10.38
N LEU A 54 -6.61 15.02 10.43
CA LEU A 54 -7.71 15.19 9.48
C LEU A 54 -7.25 15.63 8.09
N ASN A 55 -6.14 16.38 8.01
CA ASN A 55 -5.58 16.84 6.74
C ASN A 55 -4.55 15.87 6.15
N SER A 56 -3.99 14.96 6.95
CA SER A 56 -3.07 13.95 6.45
C SER A 56 -3.85 12.99 5.55
N GLU A 57 -3.49 12.94 4.28
CA GLU A 57 -3.91 11.84 3.43
C GLU A 57 -3.36 10.54 4.04
N PRO A 58 -4.19 9.50 4.20
CA PRO A 58 -3.70 8.23 4.70
C PRO A 58 -2.64 7.73 3.74
N VAL A 59 -1.50 7.30 4.26
CA VAL A 59 -0.51 6.56 3.47
C VAL A 59 -1.17 5.24 3.08
N ILE A 60 -1.85 5.24 1.94
CA ILE A 60 -2.36 4.04 1.30
C ILE A 60 -1.09 3.27 0.96
N LYS A 61 -0.73 2.29 1.78
CA LYS A 61 0.19 1.24 1.36
C LYS A 61 -0.41 0.76 0.04
N ARG A 62 0.25 1.08 -1.08
CA ARG A 62 -0.15 0.59 -2.40
C ARG A 62 -0.30 -0.91 -2.22
N LYS A 63 -1.53 -1.39 -2.07
CA LYS A 63 -1.83 -2.78 -2.36
C LYS A 63 -1.33 -2.91 -3.79
N MET A 64 -0.50 -3.93 -4.04
CA MET A 64 -0.19 -4.31 -5.41
C MET A 64 -1.51 -4.21 -6.19
N PRO A 65 -1.52 -3.60 -7.40
CA PRO A 65 -2.73 -3.53 -8.20
C PRO A 65 -3.45 -4.87 -8.15
N GLU A 66 -4.74 -4.92 -8.42
CA GLU A 66 -5.47 -6.18 -8.61
C GLU A 66 -4.98 -6.92 -9.89
N PHE A 67 -3.67 -6.86 -10.16
CA PHE A 67 -2.91 -7.83 -10.89
C PHE A 67 -3.24 -9.21 -10.32
N GLU A 68 -4.02 -9.94 -11.10
CA GLU A 68 -4.35 -11.33 -10.93
C GLU A 68 -3.22 -12.08 -10.22
N GLN A 69 -3.39 -12.41 -8.94
CA GLN A 69 -2.40 -13.19 -8.19
C GLN A 69 -2.10 -14.53 -8.88
N SER A 70 -3.01 -15.01 -9.73
CA SER A 70 -2.80 -16.12 -10.67
C SER A 70 -1.66 -15.83 -11.66
N LEU A 71 -1.63 -14.66 -12.29
CA LEU A 71 -0.60 -14.27 -13.25
C LEU A 71 0.78 -14.18 -12.58
N TYR A 72 0.88 -13.59 -11.39
CA TYR A 72 2.13 -13.56 -10.64
C TYR A 72 2.63 -14.98 -10.30
N ARG A 73 1.74 -15.84 -9.82
CA ARG A 73 2.06 -17.24 -9.51
C ARG A 73 2.54 -18.02 -10.75
N GLU A 74 1.95 -17.75 -11.91
CA GLU A 74 2.40 -18.40 -13.15
C GLU A 74 3.71 -17.88 -13.69
N ILE A 75 3.98 -16.58 -13.59
CA ILE A 75 5.29 -16.02 -13.95
C ILE A 75 6.37 -16.66 -13.06
N GLN A 76 6.10 -16.77 -11.75
CA GLN A 76 7.01 -17.41 -10.81
C GLN A 76 7.24 -18.89 -11.15
N HIS A 77 6.17 -19.61 -11.48
CA HIS A 77 6.27 -21.02 -11.89
C HIS A 77 7.08 -21.19 -13.18
N GLN A 78 6.86 -20.34 -14.18
CA GLN A 78 7.63 -20.39 -15.43
C GLN A 78 9.10 -20.01 -15.23
N GLY A 79 9.38 -19.01 -14.38
CA GLY A 79 10.76 -18.65 -14.00
C GLY A 79 11.50 -19.81 -13.34
N ASN A 80 10.83 -20.55 -12.44
CA ASN A 80 11.38 -21.73 -11.80
C ASN A 80 11.70 -22.85 -12.80
N ASN A 81 10.80 -23.10 -13.76
CA ASN A 81 11.04 -24.11 -14.81
C ASN A 81 12.24 -23.73 -15.69
N ILE A 82 12.37 -22.46 -16.09
CA ILE A 82 13.51 -21.97 -16.88
C ILE A 82 14.81 -22.14 -16.08
N ASN A 83 14.80 -21.83 -14.78
CA ASN A 83 15.97 -21.99 -13.92
C ASN A 83 16.39 -23.46 -13.75
N GLN A 84 15.43 -24.39 -13.69
CA GLN A 84 15.72 -25.83 -13.66
C GLN A 84 16.33 -26.31 -14.97
N ILE A 85 15.81 -25.85 -16.11
CA ILE A 85 16.39 -26.13 -17.42
C ILE A 85 17.82 -25.59 -17.48
N ALA A 86 18.06 -24.35 -17.08
CA ALA A 86 19.40 -23.75 -17.05
C ALA A 86 20.37 -24.53 -16.15
N LYS A 87 19.91 -25.01 -14.98
CA LYS A 87 20.73 -25.86 -14.10
C LYS A 87 21.07 -27.21 -14.73
N ARG A 88 20.12 -27.86 -15.40
CA ARG A 88 20.35 -29.13 -16.13
C ARG A 88 21.33 -28.94 -17.29
N LEU A 89 21.20 -27.82 -18.02
CA LEU A 89 22.12 -27.43 -19.08
C LEU A 89 23.54 -27.16 -18.56
N ASN A 90 23.67 -26.43 -17.46
CA ASN A 90 24.97 -26.15 -16.84
C ASN A 90 25.63 -27.41 -16.21
N ALA A 91 24.85 -28.46 -15.94
CA ALA A 91 25.33 -29.69 -15.33
C ALA A 91 25.92 -30.72 -16.32
N ASN A 92 26.02 -30.41 -17.62
CA ASN A 92 26.56 -31.31 -18.67
C ASN A 92 25.83 -32.67 -18.77
N GLU A 93 24.52 -32.73 -18.54
CA GLU A 93 23.72 -33.87 -19.00
C GLU A 93 23.37 -33.64 -20.48
N ASP A 94 23.89 -34.51 -21.35
CA ASP A 94 23.76 -34.51 -22.82
C ASP A 94 22.61 -33.67 -23.36
N PHE A 95 22.97 -32.62 -24.12
CA PHE A 95 22.04 -31.66 -24.71
C PHE A 95 21.11 -32.35 -25.71
N LYS A 96 20.01 -32.91 -25.22
CA LYS A 96 18.93 -33.41 -26.08
C LYS A 96 18.16 -32.20 -26.61
N GLN A 97 17.99 -32.14 -27.93
CA GLN A 97 17.18 -31.15 -28.66
C GLN A 97 15.80 -30.88 -28.00
N SER A 98 15.26 -31.88 -27.29
CA SER A 98 14.02 -31.79 -26.51
C SER A 98 14.05 -30.75 -25.39
N VAL A 99 15.16 -30.59 -24.67
CA VAL A 99 15.28 -29.65 -23.55
C VAL A 99 15.27 -28.20 -24.04
N ALA A 100 15.94 -27.93 -25.17
CA ALA A 100 15.90 -26.64 -25.83
C ALA A 100 14.49 -26.31 -26.39
N ALA A 101 13.76 -27.32 -26.87
CA ALA A 101 12.38 -27.15 -27.32
C ALA A 101 11.43 -26.81 -26.16
N GLU A 102 11.58 -27.46 -25.00
CA GLU A 102 10.82 -27.16 -23.78
C GLU A 102 11.09 -25.74 -23.26
N ALA A 103 12.36 -25.31 -23.25
CA ALA A 103 12.74 -23.96 -22.86
C ALA A 103 12.09 -22.90 -23.78
N ASN A 104 12.20 -23.11 -25.10
CA ASN A 104 11.59 -22.22 -26.09
C ASN A 104 10.06 -22.19 -25.99
N PHE A 105 9.43 -23.32 -25.66
CA PHE A 105 7.99 -23.38 -25.40
C PHE A 105 7.61 -22.55 -24.18
N ALA A 106 8.33 -22.70 -23.06
CA ALA A 106 8.10 -21.92 -21.85
C ALA A 106 8.25 -20.41 -22.08
N ILE A 107 9.30 -19.99 -22.81
CA ILE A 107 9.52 -18.58 -23.17
C ILE A 107 8.38 -18.03 -24.05
N LYS A 108 7.90 -18.82 -25.02
CA LYS A 108 6.75 -18.42 -25.87
C LYS A 108 5.46 -18.26 -25.05
N GLN A 109 5.21 -19.15 -24.08
CA GLN A 109 4.05 -19.02 -23.20
C GLN A 109 4.16 -17.77 -22.32
N LEU A 110 5.33 -17.51 -21.73
CA LEU A 110 5.57 -16.30 -20.93
C LEU A 110 5.26 -15.03 -21.73
N ARG A 111 5.80 -14.96 -22.96
CA ARG A 111 5.56 -13.83 -23.89
C ARG A 111 4.07 -13.64 -24.17
N LYS A 112 3.32 -14.71 -24.43
CA LYS A 112 1.88 -14.63 -24.72
C LYS A 112 1.08 -14.05 -23.55
N ARG A 113 1.45 -14.40 -22.32
CA ARG A 113 0.80 -13.89 -21.10
C ARG A 113 1.12 -12.43 -20.84
N ILE A 114 2.38 -12.05 -21.00
CA ILE A 114 2.82 -10.66 -20.82
C ILE A 114 2.07 -9.77 -21.83
N LEU A 115 1.99 -10.19 -23.10
CA LEU A 115 1.22 -9.47 -24.12
C LEU A 115 -0.25 -9.33 -23.74
N ARG A 116 -0.89 -10.43 -23.30
CA ARG A 116 -2.29 -10.39 -22.86
C ARG A 116 -2.50 -9.48 -21.65
N ALA A 117 -1.57 -9.47 -20.70
CA ALA A 117 -1.62 -8.55 -19.57
C ALA A 117 -1.48 -7.10 -20.05
N CYS A 118 -0.53 -6.81 -20.95
CA CYS A 118 -0.37 -5.48 -21.53
C CYS A 118 -1.62 -5.00 -22.30
N GLU A 119 -2.31 -5.89 -23.03
CA GLU A 119 -3.57 -5.56 -23.72
C GLU A 119 -4.70 -5.14 -22.76
N VAL A 120 -4.75 -5.73 -21.56
CA VAL A 120 -5.76 -5.40 -20.54
C VAL A 120 -5.47 -4.05 -19.86
N TYR A 121 -4.21 -3.60 -19.84
CA TYR A 121 -3.79 -2.34 -19.20
C TYR A 121 -3.49 -1.20 -20.19
N ALA A 122 -3.81 -1.35 -21.48
CA ALA A 122 -3.61 -0.32 -22.52
C ALA A 122 -4.82 0.61 -22.75
N VAL A 123 -5.76 0.68 -21.81
CA VAL A 123 -6.90 1.63 -21.81
C VAL A 123 -6.60 2.82 -20.92
#